data_AF-A0A5R8YUZ0-F1
#
_entry.id   AF-A0A5R8YUZ0-F1
#
_cell.length_a   1.000
_cell.length_b   1.000
_cell.length_c   1.000
_cell.angle_alpha   90.00
_cell.angle_beta   90.00
_cell.angle_gamma   90.00
#
_symmetry.space_group_name_H-M   'P 1'
#
loop_
_entity.id
_entity.type
_entity.pdbx_description
1 polymer ?
#
loop_
_entity_poly.entity_id
_entity_poly.type
_entity_poly.pdbx_seq_one_letter_code
_entity_poly.pdbx_strand_id
1 'polypeptide(L)' 'MGGMSDVRVQLLAKEMEAEQRTRVYDPFADLGRWGLMLHRWRTRRALLEMDARQLRDIGLSWEQAREEGCKPFWRE' A
#
# COMPACT_ATOMS: atom_id res chain seq x y z
N MET A 1 -26.12 -16.94 -38.16
CA MET A 1 -24.69 -16.70 -37.85
C MET A 1 -24.63 -15.68 -36.71
N GLY A 2 -23.87 -15.91 -35.64
CA GLY A 2 -23.47 -14.85 -34.70
C GLY A 2 -23.81 -14.96 -33.20
N GLY A 3 -24.40 -16.05 -32.68
CA GLY A 3 -24.86 -16.10 -31.27
C GLY A 3 -23.89 -16.68 -30.23
N MET A 4 -22.82 -17.37 -30.65
CA MET A 4 -21.92 -18.10 -29.74
C MET A 4 -20.64 -17.34 -29.36
N SER A 5 -20.30 -16.26 -30.08
CA SER A 5 -19.11 -15.45 -29.76
C SER A 5 -19.33 -14.60 -28.51
N ASP A 6 -20.51 -14.02 -28.33
CA ASP A 6 -20.78 -13.12 -27.20
C ASP A 6 -20.76 -13.85 -25.85
N VAL A 7 -21.26 -15.09 -25.80
CA VAL A 7 -21.27 -15.88 -24.57
C VAL A 7 -19.84 -16.23 -24.13
N ARG A 8 -18.97 -16.56 -25.10
CA ARG A 8 -17.56 -16.89 -24.81
C ARG A 8 -16.78 -15.64 -24.40
N VAL A 9 -17.04 -14.49 -25.02
CA VAL A 9 -16.43 -13.21 -24.62
C VAL A 9 -16.88 -12.79 -23.22
N GLN A 10 -18.14 -12.97 -22.87
CA GLN A 10 -18.66 -12.68 -21.53
C GLN A 10 -18.11 -13.64 -20.46
N LEU A 11 -17.92 -14.91 -20.79
CA LEU A 11 -17.29 -15.88 -19.88
C LEU A 11 -15.81 -15.53 -19.65
N LEU A 12 -15.07 -15.20 -20.72
CA LEU A 12 -13.68 -14.77 -20.63
C LEU A 12 -13.55 -13.47 -19.84
N ALA A 13 -14.46 -12.50 -20.04
CA ALA A 13 -14.49 -11.27 -19.28
C ALA A 13 -14.73 -11.51 -17.77
N LYS A 14 -15.62 -12.46 -17.43
CA LYS A 14 -15.85 -12.85 -16.02
C LYS A 14 -14.67 -13.57 -15.39
N GLU A 15 -13.96 -14.41 -16.14
CA GLU A 15 -12.74 -15.07 -15.68
C GLU A 15 -11.61 -14.03 -15.45
N MET A 16 -11.48 -13.05 -16.36
CA MET A 16 -10.54 -11.93 -16.21
C MET A 16 -10.86 -11.03 -15.01
N GLU A 17 -12.14 -10.75 -14.72
CA GLU A 17 -12.55 -10.00 -13.52
C GLU A 17 -12.27 -10.76 -12.21
N ALA A 18 -12.38 -12.10 -12.23
CA ALA A 18 -12.06 -12.94 -11.08
C ALA A 18 -10.55 -13.01 -10.82
N GLU A 19 -9.73 -13.01 -11.88
CA GLU A 19 -8.27 -12.99 -11.82
C GLU A 19 -7.71 -11.57 -11.53
N GLN A 20 -8.40 -10.51 -11.95
CA GLN A 20 -8.05 -9.11 -11.69
C GLN A 20 -8.51 -8.59 -10.32
N ARG A 21 -8.88 -9.46 -9.38
CA ARG A 21 -8.89 -9.07 -7.97
C ARG A 21 -7.46 -8.78 -7.58
N THR A 22 -7.03 -7.54 -7.78
CA THR A 22 -5.71 -7.00 -7.52
C THR A 22 -5.20 -7.61 -6.24
N ARG A 23 -4.29 -8.57 -6.37
CA ARG A 23 -3.60 -9.15 -5.23
C ARG A 23 -2.70 -8.04 -4.73
N VAL A 24 -3.24 -7.19 -3.87
CA VAL A 24 -2.49 -6.11 -3.23
C VAL A 24 -1.43 -6.83 -2.43
N TYR A 25 -0.20 -6.79 -2.94
CA TYR A 25 0.94 -7.32 -2.24
C TYR A 25 1.07 -6.50 -0.96
N ASP A 26 0.78 -7.14 0.18
CA ASP A 26 1.07 -6.58 1.47
C ASP A 26 2.48 -7.04 1.86
N PRO A 27 3.51 -6.17 1.74
CA PRO A 27 4.88 -6.50 2.13
C PRO A 27 5.02 -6.82 3.62
N PHE A 28 3.96 -6.60 4.41
CA PHE A 28 3.92 -6.80 5.84
C PHE A 28 3.04 -7.99 6.25
N ALA A 29 2.40 -8.69 5.30
CA ALA A 29 1.55 -9.85 5.61
C ALA A 29 2.29 -10.96 6.36
N ASP A 30 3.58 -11.14 6.07
CA ASP A 30 4.44 -12.13 6.73
C ASP A 30 5.09 -11.60 8.03
N LEU A 31 4.93 -10.31 8.34
CA LEU A 31 5.40 -9.74 9.59
C LEU A 31 4.37 -10.03 10.69
N GLY A 32 4.75 -10.84 11.68
CA GLY A 32 3.97 -10.96 12.92
C GLY A 32 3.77 -9.59 13.58
N ARG A 33 2.82 -9.47 14.53
CA ARG A 33 2.46 -8.19 15.19
C ARG A 33 3.66 -7.36 15.65
N TRP A 34 4.69 -8.00 16.18
CA TRP A 34 5.94 -7.34 16.60
C TRP A 34 6.76 -6.79 15.43
N GLY A 35 6.84 -7.53 14.31
CA GLY A 35 7.51 -7.09 13.09
C GLY A 35 6.83 -5.85 12.50
N LEU A 36 5.50 -5.82 12.50
CA LEU A 36 4.73 -4.65 12.08
C LEU A 36 5.00 -3.43 12.98
N MET A 37 5.01 -3.61 14.30
CA MET A 37 5.31 -2.51 15.24
C MET A 37 6.74 -1.98 15.08
N LEU A 38 7.72 -2.87 14.91
CA LEU A 38 9.11 -2.48 14.66
C LEU A 38 9.23 -1.74 13.32
N HIS A 39 8.54 -2.20 12.28
CA HIS A 39 8.51 -1.54 10.98
C HIS A 39 7.95 -0.12 11.10
N ARG A 40 6.78 0.05 11.73
CA ARG A 40 6.15 1.37 11.97
C ARG A 40 7.06 2.30 12.77
N TRP A 41 7.71 1.78 13.80
CA TRP A 41 8.65 2.58 14.58
C TRP A 41 9.83 3.07 13.73
N ARG A 42 10.43 2.20 12.91
CA ARG A 42 11.55 2.56 12.03
C ARG A 42 11.16 3.58 10.97
N THR A 43 10.01 3.40 10.30
CA THR A 43 9.58 4.33 9.24
C THR A 43 9.23 5.71 9.80
N ARG A 44 8.58 5.78 10.97
CA ARG A 44 8.30 7.04 11.67
C ARG A 44 9.56 7.78 12.11
N ARG A 45 10.57 7.05 12.60
CA ARG A 45 11.89 7.62 12.91
C ARG A 45 12.56 8.18 11.66
N ALA A 46 12.52 7.43 10.55
CA ALA A 46 13.09 7.89 9.29
C ALA A 46 12.44 9.20 8.79
N LEU A 47 11.11 9.35 8.90
CA LEU A 47 10.42 10.59 8.54
C LEU A 47 10.90 11.80 9.34
N LEU A 48 11.24 11.62 10.63
CA LEU A 48 11.77 12.69 11.48
C LEU A 48 13.23 13.04 11.21
N GLU A 49 13.97 12.12 10.58
CA GLU A 49 15.40 12.27 10.28
C GLU A 49 15.63 12.79 8.85
N MET A 50 14.60 12.79 7.99
CA MET A 50 14.65 13.27 6.61
C MET A 50 14.74 14.80 6.52
N ASP A 51 15.53 15.28 5.56
CA ASP A 51 15.60 16.70 5.20
C ASP A 51 14.38 17.14 4.37
N ALA A 52 14.10 18.44 4.35
CA ALA A 52 12.98 19.04 3.63
C ALA A 52 12.99 18.70 2.13
N ARG A 53 14.17 18.52 1.52
CA ARG A 53 14.29 18.07 0.12
C ARG A 53 13.81 16.64 -0.07
N GLN A 54 14.24 15.72 0.80
CA GLN A 54 13.86 14.31 0.75
C GLN A 54 12.35 14.13 0.99
N LEU A 55 11.79 14.90 1.93
CA LEU A 55 10.35 14.94 2.15
C LEU A 55 9.59 15.42 0.91
N ARG A 56 10.13 16.43 0.21
CA ARG A 56 9.53 16.94 -1.03
C ARG A 56 9.58 15.92 -2.16
N ASP A 57 10.65 15.14 -2.26
CA ASP A 57 10.79 14.08 -3.27
C ASP A 57 9.73 12.98 -3.10
N ILE A 58 9.31 12.70 -1.86
CA ILE A 58 8.21 11.77 -1.55
C ILE A 58 6.84 12.46 -1.43
N GLY A 59 6.76 13.76 -1.73
CA GLY A 59 5.52 14.52 -1.73
C GLY A 59 4.94 14.86 -0.36
N LEU A 60 5.74 14.80 0.71
CA LEU A 60 5.33 15.15 2.07
C LEU A 60 5.79 16.55 2.47
N SER A 61 4.96 17.24 3.25
CA SER A 61 5.39 18.45 3.97
C SER A 61 6.12 18.09 5.26
N TRP A 62 6.91 19.04 5.78
CA TRP A 62 7.59 18.86 7.07
C TRP A 62 6.59 18.66 8.22
N GLU A 63 5.45 19.36 8.19
CA GLU A 63 4.40 19.23 9.19
C GLU A 63 3.76 17.83 9.17
N GLN A 64 3.47 17.30 7.97
CA GLN A 64 2.95 15.93 7.81
C GLN A 64 3.95 14.89 8.29
N ALA A 65 5.23 15.04 7.97
CA ALA A 65 6.28 14.15 8.45
C ALA A 65 6.41 14.19 9.98
N ARG A 66 6.26 15.37 10.59
CA ARG A 66 6.29 15.57 12.04
C ARG A 66 5.06 14.93 12.72
N GLU A 67 3.88 15.13 12.15
CA GLU A 67 2.64 14.54 12.65
C GLU A 67 2.73 13.01 12.63
N GLU A 68 3.12 12.43 11.50
CA GLU A 68 3.28 10.98 11.36
C GLU A 68 4.41 10.42 12.21
N GLY A 69 5.56 11.10 12.24
CA GLY A 69 6.73 10.69 12.99
C GLY A 69 6.53 10.69 14.50
N CYS A 70 5.66 11.57 15.01
CA CYS A 70 5.33 11.67 16.43
C CYS A 70 4.19 10.71 16.87
N LYS A 71 3.54 10.00 15.94
CA LYS A 71 2.51 9.03 16.31
C LYS A 71 3.11 7.86 17.10
N PRO A 72 2.42 7.38 18.16
CA PRO A 72 2.84 6.17 18.86
C PRO A 72 2.87 4.96 17.93
N PHE A 73 3.81 4.04 18.12
CA PHE A 73 4.05 2.91 17.20
C PHE A 73 2.82 1.99 17.01
N TRP A 74 1.94 1.91 18.01
CA TRP A 74 0.70 1.10 17.98
C TRP A 74 -0.45 1.75 17.21
N ARG A 75 -0.37 3.05 16.90
CA ARG A 75 -1.41 3.79 16.19
C ARG A 75 -1.16 3.72 14.68
N GLU A 76 -2.24 3.71 13.89
CA GLU A 76 -2.24 3.97 12.45
C GLU A 76 -2.46 5.46 12.21
#